data_AF-A0A7S2HW80-F1
#
_entry.id   AF-A0A7S2HW80-F1
#
_cell.length_a   1.000
_cell.length_b   1.000
_cell.length_c   1.000
_cell.angle_alpha   90.00
_cell.angle_beta   90.00
_cell.angle_gamma   90.00
#
_symmetry.space_group_name_H-M   'P 1'
#
loop_
_entity.id
_entity.type
_entity.pdbx_description
1 polymer ?
#
loop_
_entity_poly.entity_id
_entity_poly.type
_entity_poly.pdbx_seq_one_letter_code
_entity_poly.pdbx_strand_id
1 'polypeptide(L)'
;GERFGYPSHVVTGSDQTVAFDALASILIDRAREGYNCTLMAYGQTGSGKTHTMFGPTGCLTESAVQQAAAGIPAAWGLFPRAVLTLLQLEGVQSLHASAVEVYQESVFDLMDDRAPIQIGTSKPMGTKMAGASDLGGAFSHNRAINGMHPASCTCHGCFKAQEAAKKAKEAARLARAQQAE
;
A
#
# COMPACT_ATOMS: atom_id res chain seq x y z
N GLY A 1 40.05 3.09 -6.37
CA GLY A 1 38.73 2.72 -5.84
C GLY A 1 38.06 1.83 -6.85
N GLU A 2 37.43 0.75 -6.39
CA GLU A 2 36.61 -0.10 -7.26
C GLU A 2 35.42 0.69 -7.80
N ARG A 3 35.06 0.44 -9.06
CA ARG A 3 33.90 1.07 -9.70
C ARG A 3 32.77 0.04 -9.75
N PHE A 4 31.61 0.43 -9.25
CA PHE A 4 30.40 -0.37 -9.32
C PHE A 4 29.46 0.23 -10.37
N GLY A 5 28.96 -0.60 -11.28
CA GLY A 5 27.91 -0.23 -12.21
C GLY A 5 26.55 -0.42 -11.54
N TYR A 6 25.73 0.63 -11.50
CA TYR A 6 24.35 0.54 -11.02
C TYR A 6 23.39 0.57 -12.21
N PRO A 7 22.23 -0.11 -12.14
CA PRO A 7 21.34 -0.28 -13.29
C PRO A 7 20.73 1.01 -13.85
N SER A 8 20.55 2.04 -13.01
CA SER A 8 19.83 3.25 -13.44
C SER A 8 20.34 4.54 -12.79
N HIS A 9 20.11 4.71 -11.48
CA HIS A 9 20.30 5.99 -10.83
C HIS A 9 21.06 5.86 -9.51
N VAL A 10 22.06 6.71 -9.34
CA VAL A 10 22.69 6.98 -8.04
C VAL A 10 22.17 8.33 -7.58
N VAL A 11 21.27 8.34 -6.61
CA VAL A 11 20.83 9.58 -5.95
C VAL A 11 21.94 10.01 -5.01
N THR A 12 22.42 11.24 -5.17
CA THR A 12 23.48 11.81 -4.32
C THR A 12 22.89 12.91 -3.43
N GLY A 13 23.48 13.10 -2.25
CA GLY A 13 22.99 14.06 -1.25
C GLY A 13 21.99 13.47 -0.26
N SER A 14 21.33 14.34 0.50
CA SER A 14 20.44 13.97 1.62
C SER A 14 19.05 14.59 1.53
N ASP A 15 18.68 15.13 0.36
CA ASP A 15 17.37 15.76 0.15
C ASP A 15 16.31 14.71 -0.17
N GLN A 16 15.28 14.64 0.69
CA GLN A 16 14.18 13.69 0.54
C GLN A 16 13.29 13.96 -0.67
N THR A 17 13.18 15.23 -1.07
CA THR A 17 12.40 15.64 -2.23
C THR A 17 13.07 15.11 -3.50
N VAL A 18 14.38 15.30 -3.63
CA VAL A 18 15.16 14.79 -4.75
C VAL A 18 15.12 13.26 -4.81
N ALA A 19 15.24 12.59 -3.66
CA ALA A 19 15.12 11.13 -3.59
C ALA A 19 13.74 10.65 -4.03
N PHE A 20 12.67 11.36 -3.65
CA PHE A 20 11.31 11.04 -4.05
C PHE A 20 11.09 11.21 -5.55
N ASP A 21 11.50 12.35 -6.10
CA ASP A 21 11.33 12.66 -7.52
C ASP A 21 12.11 11.69 -8.41
N ALA A 22 13.25 11.18 -7.94
CA ALA A 22 14.06 10.21 -8.68
C ALA A 22 13.57 8.76 -8.57
N LEU A 23 12.89 8.38 -7.48
CA LEU A 23 12.58 6.98 -7.17
C LEU A 23 11.08 6.70 -7.10
N ALA A 24 10.36 7.43 -6.24
CA ALA A 24 8.98 7.10 -5.87
C ALA A 24 7.95 7.66 -6.86
N SER A 25 8.21 8.82 -7.47
CA SER A 25 7.34 9.42 -8.50
C SER A 25 7.05 8.44 -9.65
N ILE A 26 8.11 7.80 -10.18
CA ILE A 26 8.04 6.83 -11.27
C ILE A 26 7.18 5.63 -10.85
N LEU A 27 7.31 5.16 -9.60
CA LEU A 27 6.51 4.04 -9.09
C LEU A 27 5.04 4.41 -8.94
N ILE A 28 4.72 5.66 -8.57
CA ILE A 28 3.34 6.14 -8.48
C ILE A 28 2.68 6.17 -9.86
N ASP A 29 3.39 6.64 -10.89
CA ASP A 29 2.89 6.63 -12.27
C ASP A 29 2.63 5.20 -12.76
N ARG A 30 3.54 4.27 -12.47
CA ARG A 30 3.35 2.84 -12.78
C ARG A 30 2.19 2.23 -12.00
N ALA A 31 2.01 2.59 -10.73
CA ALA A 31 0.87 2.13 -9.95
C ALA A 31 -0.46 2.63 -10.55
N ARG A 32 -0.50 3.86 -11.08
CA ARG A 32 -1.65 4.42 -11.80
C ARG A 32 -1.95 3.68 -13.11
N GLU A 33 -0.93 3.18 -13.79
CA GLU A 33 -1.06 2.30 -14.97
C GLU A 33 -1.54 0.88 -14.60
N GLY A 34 -1.68 0.56 -13.31
CA GLY A 34 -2.14 -0.74 -12.82
C GLY A 34 -1.03 -1.74 -12.53
N TYR A 35 0.24 -1.31 -12.46
CA TYR A 35 1.36 -2.17 -12.10
C TYR A 35 1.52 -2.31 -10.58
N ASN A 36 1.85 -3.53 -10.13
CA ASN A 36 2.30 -3.76 -8.77
C ASN A 36 3.72 -3.22 -8.61
N CYS A 37 3.88 -2.21 -7.75
CA CYS A 37 5.16 -1.56 -7.51
C CYS A 37 5.71 -1.96 -6.14
N THR A 38 7.03 -2.11 -6.04
CA THR A 38 7.71 -2.42 -4.77
C THR A 38 8.96 -1.56 -4.65
N LEU A 39 9.07 -0.89 -3.51
CA LEU A 39 10.25 -0.10 -3.14
C LEU A 39 10.87 -0.72 -1.88
N MET A 40 12.16 -1.03 -1.95
CA MET A 40 12.90 -1.67 -0.87
C MET A 40 14.14 -0.85 -0.51
N ALA A 41 14.34 -0.61 0.79
CA ALA A 41 15.56 0.00 1.31
C ALA A 41 16.47 -1.09 1.90
N TYR A 42 17.69 -1.19 1.38
CA TYR A 42 18.68 -2.18 1.80
C TYR A 42 20.03 -1.52 2.11
N GLY A 43 20.79 -2.11 3.03
CA GLY A 43 22.08 -1.60 3.48
C GLY A 43 22.37 -1.92 4.94
N GLN A 44 23.59 -1.62 5.39
CA GLN A 44 24.01 -1.83 6.77
C GLN A 44 23.24 -0.97 7.78
N THR A 45 23.29 -1.31 9.07
CA THR A 45 22.78 -0.44 10.13
C THR A 45 23.50 0.92 10.09
N GLY A 46 22.73 2.00 10.28
CA GLY A 46 23.25 3.37 10.16
C GLY A 46 23.34 3.91 8.73
N SER A 47 23.05 3.12 7.68
CA SER A 47 23.13 3.58 6.28
C SER A 47 21.94 4.45 5.82
N GLY A 48 21.04 4.84 6.72
CA GLY A 48 19.91 5.71 6.38
C GLY A 48 18.68 5.02 5.77
N LYS A 49 18.51 3.69 5.90
CA LYS A 49 17.31 2.98 5.41
C LYS A 49 16.00 3.59 5.93
N THR A 50 15.86 3.66 7.26
CA THR A 50 14.67 4.24 7.92
C THR A 50 14.55 5.73 7.63
N HIS A 51 15.67 6.44 7.63
CA HIS A 51 15.71 7.87 7.32
C HIS A 51 15.18 8.15 5.90
N THR A 52 15.58 7.37 4.91
CA THR A 52 15.11 7.54 3.52
C THR A 52 13.63 7.17 3.40
N MET A 53 13.21 6.07 4.03
CA MET A 53 11.83 5.60 3.91
C MET A 53 10.81 6.52 4.62
N PHE A 54 11.10 6.93 5.86
CA PHE A 54 10.13 7.68 6.69
C PHE A 54 10.54 9.14 6.96
N GLY A 55 11.83 9.44 6.93
CA GLY A 55 12.40 10.72 7.34
C GLY A 55 13.14 10.62 8.68
N PRO A 56 13.65 11.76 9.21
CA PRO A 56 14.26 11.83 10.53
C PRO A 56 13.31 11.37 11.64
N THR A 57 13.86 10.80 12.72
CA THR A 57 13.08 10.43 13.90
C THR A 57 12.28 11.63 14.42
N GLY A 58 10.98 11.43 14.67
CA GLY A 58 10.11 12.48 15.18
C GLY A 58 9.57 13.48 14.15
N CYS A 59 9.83 13.29 12.85
CA CYS A 59 9.25 14.18 11.82
C CYS A 59 7.78 13.89 11.45
N LEU A 60 7.27 12.71 11.83
CA LEU A 60 5.90 12.25 11.58
C LEU A 60 5.05 12.36 12.86
N THR A 61 4.87 13.57 13.38
CA THR A 61 3.95 13.83 14.50
C THR A 61 2.51 14.01 13.98
N GLU A 62 1.51 13.79 14.84
CA GLU A 62 0.11 14.06 14.49
C GLU A 62 -0.10 15.50 14.01
N SER A 63 0.54 16.46 14.68
CA SER A 63 0.52 17.87 14.29
C SER A 63 1.12 18.12 12.90
N ALA A 64 2.23 17.46 12.57
CA ALA A 64 2.85 17.58 11.24
C ALA A 64 1.95 16.97 10.16
N VAL A 65 1.29 15.86 10.44
CA VAL A 65 0.35 15.22 9.51
C VAL A 65 -0.87 16.10 9.26
N GLN A 66 -1.43 16.72 10.32
CA GLN A 66 -2.55 17.66 10.18
C GLN A 66 -2.19 18.88 9.33
N GLN A 67 -0.95 19.37 9.45
CA GLN A 67 -0.46 20.50 8.67
C GLN A 67 -0.09 20.14 7.22
N ALA A 68 0.12 18.86 6.92
CA ALA A 68 0.57 18.42 5.60
C ALA A 68 -0.46 18.66 4.49
N ALA A 69 -1.71 19.00 4.84
CA ALA A 69 -2.71 19.50 3.90
C ALA A 69 -2.26 20.78 3.16
N ALA A 70 -1.40 21.60 3.78
CA ALA A 70 -0.84 22.81 3.17
C ALA A 70 0.41 22.55 2.31
N GLY A 71 0.95 21.32 2.32
CA GLY A 71 2.16 20.93 1.61
C GLY A 71 2.96 19.88 2.37
N ILE A 72 3.67 19.02 1.63
CA ILE A 72 4.44 17.92 2.22
C ILE A 72 5.73 18.47 2.85
N PRO A 73 5.97 18.28 4.16
CA PRO A 73 7.18 18.77 4.81
C PRO A 73 8.46 18.21 4.16
N ALA A 74 9.48 19.06 3.97
CA ALA A 74 10.73 18.67 3.31
C ALA A 74 11.47 17.52 3.99
N ALA A 75 11.32 17.37 5.31
CA ALA A 75 11.96 16.30 6.08
C ALA A 75 11.33 14.92 5.87
N TRP A 76 10.12 14.84 5.34
CA TRP A 76 9.41 13.57 5.17
C TRP A 76 10.05 12.72 4.09
N GLY A 77 10.29 11.44 4.43
CA GLY A 77 10.86 10.45 3.52
C GLY A 77 9.88 9.98 2.44
N LEU A 78 10.28 8.91 1.74
CA LEU A 78 9.58 8.39 0.56
C LEU A 78 8.15 7.93 0.85
N PHE A 79 7.93 7.14 1.90
CA PHE A 79 6.62 6.55 2.23
C PHE A 79 5.54 7.61 2.53
N PRO A 80 5.71 8.51 3.53
CA PRO A 80 4.65 9.47 3.86
C PRO A 80 4.39 10.46 2.72
N ARG A 81 5.42 10.81 1.93
CA ARG A 81 5.28 11.63 0.73
C ARG A 81 4.50 10.92 -0.38
N ALA A 82 4.75 9.62 -0.59
CA ALA A 82 4.01 8.82 -1.56
C ALA A 82 2.53 8.70 -1.19
N VAL A 83 2.22 8.47 0.08
CA VAL A 83 0.83 8.40 0.57
C VAL A 83 0.09 9.70 0.30
N LEU A 84 0.65 10.86 0.65
CA LEU A 84 0.00 12.15 0.38
C LEU A 84 -0.16 12.43 -1.11
N THR A 85 0.85 12.09 -1.92
CA THR A 85 0.78 12.23 -3.37
C THR A 85 -0.37 11.39 -3.93
N LEU A 86 -0.49 10.12 -3.51
CA LEU A 86 -1.58 9.23 -3.91
C LEU A 86 -2.96 9.75 -3.49
N LEU A 87 -3.08 10.35 -2.30
CA LEU A 87 -4.34 10.95 -1.82
C LEU A 87 -4.76 12.20 -2.60
N GLN A 88 -3.79 12.90 -3.20
CA GLN A 88 -4.02 14.09 -4.02
C GLN A 88 -4.23 13.76 -5.50
N LEU A 89 -4.05 12.51 -5.92
CA LEU A 89 -4.24 12.11 -7.31
C LEU A 89 -5.72 12.06 -7.69
N GLU A 90 -6.04 12.69 -8.82
CA GLU A 90 -7.37 12.62 -9.41
C GLU A 90 -7.76 11.18 -9.78
N GLY A 91 -8.98 10.79 -9.41
CA GLY A 91 -9.53 9.46 -9.70
C GLY A 91 -9.26 8.41 -8.63
N VAL A 92 -8.46 8.70 -7.60
CA VAL A 92 -8.30 7.81 -6.45
C VAL A 92 -9.52 7.97 -5.52
N GLN A 93 -10.38 6.94 -5.47
CA GLN A 93 -11.59 6.96 -4.62
C GLN A 93 -11.34 6.42 -3.21
N SER A 94 -10.42 5.47 -3.09
CA SER A 94 -10.10 4.82 -1.82
C SER A 94 -8.64 4.40 -1.82
N LEU A 95 -7.95 4.68 -0.72
CA LEU A 95 -6.61 4.18 -0.45
C LEU A 95 -6.70 3.18 0.71
N HIS A 96 -6.04 2.04 0.55
CA HIS A 96 -5.95 1.02 1.57
C HIS A 96 -4.48 0.78 1.94
N ALA A 97 -4.18 0.67 3.23
CA ALA A 97 -2.83 0.49 3.74
C ALA A 97 -2.81 -0.57 4.82
N SER A 98 -1.79 -1.42 4.79
CA SER A 98 -1.46 -2.39 5.83
C SER A 98 0.01 -2.23 6.23
N ALA A 99 0.32 -2.46 7.50
CA ALA A 99 1.67 -2.41 8.03
C ALA A 99 1.99 -3.73 8.73
N VAL A 100 3.05 -4.39 8.27
CA VAL A 100 3.39 -5.75 8.71
C VAL A 100 4.87 -5.79 9.06
N GLU A 101 5.19 -6.43 10.18
CA GLU A 101 6.56 -6.74 10.58
C GLU A 101 6.84 -8.23 10.37
N VAL A 102 7.96 -8.54 9.73
CA VAL A 102 8.53 -9.89 9.72
C VAL A 102 9.71 -9.91 10.66
N TYR A 103 9.63 -10.68 11.73
CA TYR A 103 10.67 -10.80 12.74
C TYR A 103 10.82 -12.25 13.16
N GLN A 104 12.04 -12.78 13.03
CA GLN A 104 12.37 -14.19 13.32
C GLN A 104 11.40 -15.19 12.66
N GLU A 105 11.25 -15.10 11.33
CA GLU A 105 10.35 -15.97 10.54
C GLU A 105 8.87 -15.92 10.96
N SER A 106 8.50 -14.98 11.83
CA SER A 106 7.13 -14.76 12.29
C SER A 106 6.63 -13.42 11.78
N VAL A 107 5.33 -13.35 11.48
CA VAL A 107 4.71 -12.16 10.90
C VAL A 107 3.73 -11.54 11.88
N PHE A 108 3.79 -10.23 12.03
CA PHE A 108 2.99 -9.47 12.98
C PHE A 108 2.30 -8.29 12.31
N ASP A 109 1.06 -8.05 12.69
CA ASP A 109 0.29 -6.90 12.26
C ASP A 109 0.64 -5.67 13.10
N LEU A 110 1.26 -4.66 12.50
CA LEU A 110 1.61 -3.43 13.21
C LEU A 110 0.40 -2.52 13.46
N MET A 111 -0.76 -2.83 12.88
CA MET A 111 -2.00 -2.06 13.03
C MET A 111 -2.95 -2.65 14.06
N ASP A 112 -2.71 -3.90 14.51
CA ASP A 112 -3.46 -4.60 15.55
C ASP A 112 -2.53 -5.05 16.69
N ASP A 113 -1.92 -4.10 17.39
CA ASP A 113 -1.07 -4.33 18.57
C ASP A 113 -0.03 -5.47 18.40
N ARG A 114 0.59 -5.55 17.22
CA ARG A 114 1.57 -6.58 16.87
C ARG A 114 0.98 -8.00 16.94
N ALA A 115 -0.28 -8.17 16.59
CA ALA A 115 -0.95 -9.47 16.56
C ALA A 115 -0.27 -10.43 15.56
N PRO A 116 -0.06 -11.71 15.91
CA PRO A 116 0.56 -12.67 15.01
C PRO A 116 -0.35 -13.01 13.83
N ILE A 117 0.20 -12.96 12.61
CA ILE A 117 -0.52 -13.29 11.38
C ILE A 117 -0.06 -14.66 10.85
N GLN A 118 -1.01 -15.51 10.47
CA GLN A 118 -0.70 -16.78 9.81
C GLN A 118 -0.47 -16.56 8.31
N ILE A 119 0.66 -17.05 7.79
CA ILE A 119 0.94 -17.01 6.35
C ILE A 119 0.24 -18.18 5.67
N GLY A 120 -0.79 -17.89 4.88
CA GLY A 120 -1.46 -18.87 4.02
C GLY A 120 -1.01 -18.76 2.56
N THR A 121 -0.93 -19.88 1.85
CA THR A 121 -0.78 -19.88 0.38
C THR A 121 -2.15 -19.83 -0.28
N SER A 122 -2.37 -18.89 -1.20
CA SER A 122 -3.57 -18.86 -2.04
C SER A 122 -3.25 -19.44 -3.43
N LYS A 123 -4.24 -20.08 -4.09
CA LYS A 123 -4.13 -20.57 -5.49
C LYS A 123 -3.92 -19.38 -6.46
N PRO A 124 -3.35 -19.59 -7.66
CA PRO A 124 -2.25 -18.80 -8.19
C PRO A 124 -2.63 -17.34 -8.51
N MET A 125 -2.39 -16.44 -7.55
CA MET A 125 -1.73 -15.14 -7.75
C MET A 125 -1.48 -14.49 -6.39
N GLY A 126 -0.28 -14.70 -5.86
CA GLY A 126 0.24 -14.01 -4.67
C GLY A 126 -0.14 -14.63 -3.33
N THR A 127 0.85 -14.64 -2.42
CA THR A 127 0.63 -14.89 -1.00
C THR A 127 -0.12 -13.69 -0.43
N LYS A 128 -1.39 -13.84 -0.07
CA LYS A 128 -2.12 -12.83 0.70
C LYS A 128 -1.97 -13.18 2.18
N MET A 129 -1.54 -12.21 2.99
CA MET A 129 -1.55 -12.35 4.45
C MET A 129 -3.01 -12.35 4.93
N ALA A 130 -3.45 -13.46 5.50
CA ALA A 130 -4.79 -13.56 6.05
C ALA A 130 -4.78 -13.00 7.48
N GLY A 131 -5.44 -11.86 7.71
CA GLY A 131 -5.62 -11.29 9.05
C GLY A 131 -4.85 -10.00 9.35
N ALA A 132 -4.22 -9.35 8.36
CA ALA A 132 -3.84 -7.95 8.55
C ALA A 132 -5.11 -7.09 8.66
N SER A 133 -5.23 -6.38 9.77
CA SER A 133 -6.25 -5.41 10.07
C SER A 133 -6.07 -4.18 9.18
N ASP A 134 -6.75 -4.23 8.06
CA ASP A 134 -7.14 -3.05 7.31
C ASP A 134 -7.90 -2.13 8.30
N LEU A 135 -7.31 -0.99 8.70
CA LEU A 135 -7.83 -0.12 9.79
C LEU A 135 -9.35 0.10 9.67
N GLY A 136 -10.07 -0.62 10.53
CA GLY A 136 -11.51 -0.80 10.57
C GLY A 136 -11.79 -1.97 11.53
N GLY A 137 -12.24 -1.67 12.74
CA GLY A 137 -12.03 -2.54 13.90
C GLY A 137 -12.73 -3.92 13.94
N ALA A 138 -12.14 -4.78 14.78
CA ALA A 138 -12.68 -5.90 15.54
C ALA A 138 -13.26 -7.12 14.77
N PHE A 139 -12.45 -8.18 14.72
CA PHE A 139 -12.90 -9.53 14.36
C PHE A 139 -13.65 -10.19 15.52
N SER A 140 -14.96 -9.95 15.58
CA SER A 140 -15.92 -10.91 16.13
C SER A 140 -16.76 -11.46 14.99
N HIS A 141 -16.99 -12.77 15.00
CA HIS A 141 -17.46 -13.65 13.92
C HIS A 141 -18.77 -13.29 13.17
N ASN A 142 -19.36 -12.09 13.32
CA ASN A 142 -20.60 -11.74 12.64
C ASN A 142 -20.92 -10.24 12.48
N ARG A 143 -19.96 -9.31 12.57
CA ARG A 143 -20.25 -7.89 12.30
C ARG A 143 -19.36 -7.33 11.20
N ALA A 144 -20.01 -6.77 10.17
CA ALA A 144 -19.39 -5.91 9.18
C ALA A 144 -18.82 -4.64 9.84
N ILE A 145 -17.70 -4.13 9.35
CA ILE A 145 -17.18 -2.82 9.74
C ILE A 145 -18.07 -1.79 9.03
N ASN A 146 -18.90 -1.05 9.76
CA ASN A 146 -19.85 -0.08 9.20
C ASN A 146 -20.77 -0.63 8.08
N GLY A 147 -21.11 -1.94 8.11
CA GLY A 147 -21.91 -2.57 7.05
C GLY A 147 -21.13 -2.93 5.78
N MET A 148 -19.83 -2.64 5.72
CA MET A 148 -18.93 -3.03 4.64
C MET A 148 -18.10 -4.25 5.04
N HIS A 149 -18.07 -5.24 4.16
CA HIS A 149 -17.25 -6.43 4.31
C HIS A 149 -15.98 -6.29 3.46
N PRO A 150 -14.80 -6.69 3.97
CA PRO A 150 -13.56 -6.62 3.20
C PRO A 150 -13.64 -7.54 1.99
N ALA A 151 -12.87 -7.24 0.93
CA ALA A 151 -12.82 -8.06 -0.28
C ALA A 151 -12.37 -9.50 -0.01
N SER A 152 -11.71 -9.75 1.13
CA SER A 152 -11.30 -11.06 1.64
C SER A 152 -12.38 -11.80 2.44
N CYS A 153 -13.55 -11.21 2.66
CA CYS A 153 -14.61 -11.82 3.45
C CYS A 153 -15.20 -13.04 2.72
N THR A 154 -15.15 -14.20 3.39
CA THR A 154 -15.67 -15.48 2.88
C THR A 154 -17.08 -15.80 3.40
N CYS A 155 -17.79 -14.82 3.98
CA CYS A 155 -19.15 -15.06 4.48
C CYS A 155 -20.13 -15.35 3.33
N HIS A 156 -21.20 -16.07 3.64
CA HIS A 156 -22.22 -16.46 2.65
C HIS A 156 -22.89 -15.24 1.98
N GLY A 157 -23.01 -14.11 2.68
CA GLY A 157 -23.51 -12.85 2.12
C GLY A 157 -22.57 -12.25 1.05
N CYS A 158 -21.27 -12.21 1.32
CA CYS A 158 -20.26 -11.75 0.37
C CYS A 158 -20.15 -12.65 -0.86
N PHE A 159 -20.25 -13.97 -0.66
CA PHE A 159 -20.30 -14.92 -1.76
C PHE A 159 -21.46 -14.65 -2.72
N LYS A 160 -22.67 -14.41 -2.19
CA LYS A 160 -23.84 -14.05 -3.01
C LYS A 160 -23.67 -12.72 -3.74
N ALA A 161 -23.09 -11.71 -3.08
CA ALA A 161 -22.83 -10.41 -3.69
C ALA A 161 -21.81 -10.49 -4.84
N GLN A 162 -20.74 -11.30 -4.67
CA GLN A 162 -19.74 -11.54 -5.70
C GLN A 162 -20.34 -12.25 -6.93
N GLU A 163 -21.19 -13.25 -6.72
CA GLU A 163 -21.92 -13.94 -7.79
C GLU A 163 -22.85 -12.98 -8.57
N ALA A 164 -23.58 -12.10 -7.87
CA ALA A 164 -24.44 -11.11 -8.51
C ALA A 164 -23.62 -10.09 -9.34
N ALA A 165 -22.50 -9.60 -8.81
CA ALA A 165 -21.62 -8.67 -9.51
C ALA A 165 -20.98 -9.31 -10.76
N LYS A 166 -20.63 -10.60 -10.69
CA LYS A 166 -20.12 -11.37 -11.83
C LYS A 166 -21.16 -11.49 -12.94
N LYS A 167 -22.41 -11.84 -12.59
CA LYS A 167 -23.53 -11.88 -13.54
C LYS A 167 -23.79 -10.52 -14.20
N ALA A 168 -23.75 -9.44 -13.42
CA ALA A 168 -23.95 -8.08 -13.94
C ALA A 168 -22.85 -7.67 -14.95
N LYS A 169 -21.59 -8.00 -14.66
CA LYS A 169 -20.46 -7.74 -15.59
C LYS A 169 -20.60 -8.54 -16.89
N GLU A 170 -21.04 -9.79 -16.80
CA GLU A 170 -21.27 -10.64 -17.97
C GLU A 170 -22.41 -10.10 -18.84
N ALA A 171 -23.52 -9.69 -18.23
CA ALA A 171 -24.64 -9.04 -18.93
C ALA A 171 -24.22 -7.73 -19.61
N ALA A 172 -23.43 -6.88 -18.93
CA ALA A 172 -22.92 -5.63 -19.49
C ALA A 172 -21.96 -5.87 -20.68
N ARG A 173 -21.13 -6.93 -20.61
CA ARG A 173 -20.26 -7.34 -21.72
C ARG A 173 -21.07 -7.82 -22.92
N LEU A 174 -22.13 -8.59 -22.70
CA LEU A 174 -23.03 -9.04 -23.75
C LEU A 174 -23.76 -7.87 -24.42
N ALA A 175 -24.29 -6.94 -23.62
CA ALA A 175 -24.98 -5.75 -24.13
C ALA A 175 -24.07 -4.83 -24.95
N ARG A 176 -22.79 -4.67 -24.54
CA ARG A 176 -21.79 -3.92 -25.32
C ARG A 176 -21.44 -4.60 -26.64
N ALA A 177 -21.41 -5.93 -26.66
CA ALA A 177 -21.18 -6.69 -27.90
C ALA A 177 -22.35 -6.53 -28.89
N GLN A 178 -23.58 -6.49 -28.39
CA GLN A 178 -24.80 -6.30 -29.21
C GLN A 178 -24.99 -4.88 -29.74
N GLN A 179 -24.34 -3.88 -29.15
CA GLN A 179 -24.39 -2.48 -29.61
C GLN A 179 -23.25 -2.12 -30.58
N ALA A 180 -22.33 -3.05 -30.82
CA ALA A 180 -21.20 -2.90 -31.75
C ALA A 180 -21.48 -3.54 -33.13
N GLU A 181 -22.68 -4.11 -33.32
CA GLU A 181 -23.27 -4.57 -34.58
C GLU A 181 -24.30 -3.55 -35.09
#